data_AF-A0A1P8XKT1-F1
#
_entry.id   AF-A0A1P8XKT1-F1
#
_cell.length_a   1.000
_cell.length_b   1.000
_cell.length_c   1.000
_cell.angle_alpha   90.00
_cell.angle_beta   90.00
_cell.angle_gamma   90.00
#
_symmetry.space_group_name_H-M   'P 1'
#
loop_
_entity.id
_entity.type
_entity.pdbx_description
1 polymer ?
#
loop_
_entity_poly.entity_id
_entity_poly.type
_entity_poly.pdbx_seq_one_letter_code
_entity_poly.pdbx_strand_id
1 'polypeptide(L)'
;MISTYSRGSVTLTVERGAGADLLAFTITRTAPLTADEIRRVNAELSDYSTADGAKLVQSPATGAWEVRANGIALASDHGDHTSELQWTVPAGNPAT
;
A
#
# COMPACT_ATOMS: atom_id res chain seq x y z
N MET A 1 5.12 -7.37 14.41
CA MET A 1 3.93 -8.07 13.86
C MET A 1 4.01 -7.97 12.36
N ILE A 2 3.75 -9.05 11.64
CA ILE A 2 3.69 -9.05 10.18
C ILE A 2 2.29 -9.53 9.76
N SER A 3 1.67 -8.82 8.83
CA SER A 3 0.43 -9.21 8.14
C SER A 3 0.71 -9.26 6.65
N THR A 4 0.19 -10.29 5.98
CA THR A 4 0.38 -10.46 4.54
C THR A 4 -0.95 -10.81 3.91
N TYR A 5 -1.34 -10.02 2.90
CA TYR A 5 -2.45 -10.29 2.00
C TYR A 5 -1.88 -10.59 0.61
N SER A 6 -2.28 -11.71 0.01
CA SER A 6 -1.86 -12.08 -1.35
C SER A 6 -3.07 -12.47 -2.20
N ARG A 7 -3.12 -11.96 -3.43
CA ARG A 7 -4.17 -12.31 -4.39
C ARG A 7 -3.67 -12.16 -5.82
N GLY A 8 -3.79 -13.22 -6.60
CA GLY A 8 -3.37 -13.18 -8.00
C GLY A 8 -1.90 -12.81 -8.11
N SER A 9 -1.63 -11.70 -8.78
CA SER A 9 -0.28 -11.18 -9.02
C SER A 9 0.23 -10.20 -7.97
N VAL A 10 -0.63 -9.79 -7.01
CA VAL A 10 -0.32 -8.75 -6.02
C VAL A 10 -0.20 -9.31 -4.61
N THR A 11 0.76 -8.78 -3.85
CA THR A 11 0.90 -9.02 -2.41
C THR A 11 1.05 -7.70 -1.68
N LEU A 12 0.27 -7.49 -0.63
CA LEU A 12 0.42 -6.42 0.35
C LEU A 12 1.03 -7.00 1.62
N THR A 13 2.15 -6.46 2.04
CA THR A 13 2.83 -6.80 3.29
C THR A 13 2.79 -5.61 4.22
N VAL A 14 2.43 -5.85 5.48
CA VAL A 14 2.39 -4.85 6.54
C VAL A 14 3.27 -5.31 7.68
N GLU A 15 4.34 -4.57 7.95
CA GLU A 15 5.35 -4.93 8.93
C GLU A 15 5.45 -3.87 10.03
N ARG A 16 5.30 -4.31 11.27
CA ARG A 16 5.70 -3.54 12.46
C ARG A 16 7.01 -4.13 12.99
N GLY A 17 8.08 -3.36 12.87
CA GLY A 17 9.36 -3.67 13.51
C GLY A 17 9.23 -3.77 15.03
N ALA A 18 10.05 -4.61 15.68
CA ALA A 18 10.04 -4.72 17.13
C ALA A 18 10.53 -3.40 17.76
N GLY A 19 9.71 -2.80 18.63
CA GLY A 19 9.98 -1.48 19.22
C GLY A 19 9.84 -0.31 18.24
N ALA A 20 9.29 -0.54 17.04
CA ALA A 20 9.10 0.52 16.05
C ALA A 20 7.76 1.22 16.24
N ASP A 21 7.81 2.55 16.34
CA ASP A 21 6.65 3.46 16.25
C ASP A 21 6.15 3.62 14.81
N LEU A 22 6.64 2.79 13.88
CA LEU A 22 6.32 2.84 12.45
C LEU A 22 5.78 1.49 11.96
N LEU A 23 4.82 1.58 11.05
CA LEU A 23 4.31 0.49 10.23
C LEU A 23 4.81 0.71 8.79
N ALA A 24 5.47 -0.30 8.23
CA ALA A 24 5.84 -0.32 6.82
C ALA A 24 4.78 -1.09 6.03
N PHE A 25 4.35 -0.51 4.92
CA PHE A 25 3.46 -1.12 3.95
C PHE A 25 4.24 -1.31 2.64
N THR A 26 4.15 -2.49 2.06
CA THR A 26 4.79 -2.82 0.78
C THR A 26 3.79 -3.54 -0.11
N ILE A 27 3.54 -3.01 -1.30
CA ILE A 27 2.79 -3.71 -2.35
C ILE A 27 3.79 -4.20 -3.40
N THR A 28 3.85 -5.51 -3.59
CA THR A 28 4.64 -6.17 -4.64
C THR A 28 3.71 -6.74 -5.71
N ARG A 29 4.20 -6.74 -6.95
CA ARG A 29 3.44 -7.15 -8.13
C ARG A 29 4.32 -8.00 -9.04
N THR A 30 3.73 -9.05 -9.61
CA THR A 30 4.40 -9.93 -10.58
C THR A 30 3.83 -9.79 -12.00
N ALA A 31 2.74 -9.03 -12.16
CA ALA A 31 2.08 -8.73 -13.41
C ALA A 31 1.32 -7.39 -13.31
N PRO A 32 0.84 -6.82 -14.43
CA PRO A 32 -0.05 -5.66 -14.39
C PRO A 32 -1.32 -5.91 -13.56
N LEU A 33 -1.75 -4.90 -12.82
CA LEU A 33 -2.91 -4.99 -11.93
C LEU A 33 -4.23 -5.07 -12.69
N THR A 34 -5.10 -5.96 -12.24
CA THR A 34 -6.50 -6.05 -12.68
C THR A 34 -7.44 -5.22 -11.79
N ALA A 35 -8.62 -4.90 -12.30
CA ALA A 35 -9.64 -4.16 -11.55
C ALA A 35 -10.07 -4.86 -10.24
N ASP A 36 -10.14 -6.21 -10.21
CA ASP A 36 -10.48 -6.94 -8.97
C ASP A 36 -9.34 -6.85 -7.94
N GLU A 37 -8.09 -6.96 -8.37
CA GLU A 37 -6.92 -6.83 -7.50
C GLU A 37 -6.87 -5.44 -6.87
N ILE A 38 -7.06 -4.38 -7.67
CA ILE A 38 -7.10 -2.99 -7.17
C ILE A 38 -8.22 -2.80 -6.15
N ARG A 39 -9.43 -3.29 -6.46
CA ARG A 39 -10.59 -3.18 -5.56
C ARG A 39 -10.32 -3.86 -4.22
N ARG A 40 -9.68 -5.03 -4.23
CA ARG A 40 -9.40 -5.78 -3.01
C ARG A 40 -8.23 -5.23 -2.21
N VAL A 41 -7.15 -4.80 -2.87
CA VAL A 41 -6.04 -4.12 -2.18
C VAL A 41 -6.55 -2.85 -1.49
N ASN A 42 -7.41 -2.07 -2.15
CA ASN A 42 -8.01 -0.90 -1.52
C ASN A 42 -8.96 -1.23 -0.37
N ALA A 43 -9.68 -2.36 -0.44
CA ALA A 43 -10.49 -2.84 0.68
C ALA A 43 -9.60 -3.26 1.86
N GLU A 44 -8.55 -4.04 1.60
CA GLU A 44 -7.58 -4.45 2.61
C GLU A 44 -6.91 -3.23 3.26
N LEU A 45 -6.45 -2.25 2.48
CA LEU A 45 -5.90 -0.99 3.00
C LEU A 45 -6.89 -0.22 3.88
N SER A 46 -8.19 -0.29 3.59
CA SER A 46 -9.22 0.39 4.40
C SER A 46 -9.42 -0.23 5.78
N ASP A 47 -9.02 -1.50 5.97
CA ASP A 47 -9.06 -2.17 7.26
C ASP A 47 -7.90 -1.72 8.18
N TYR A 48 -6.83 -1.13 7.61
CA TYR A 48 -5.74 -0.54 8.38
C TYR A 48 -6.01 0.94 8.64
N SER A 49 -6.55 1.27 9.81
CA SER A 49 -6.79 2.66 10.23
C SER A 49 -5.54 3.54 10.17
N THR A 50 -4.35 2.96 10.41
CA THR A 50 -3.06 3.64 10.34
C THR A 50 -2.62 3.99 8.93
N ALA A 51 -3.20 3.37 7.90
CA ALA A 51 -2.90 3.69 6.51
C ALA A 51 -3.47 5.07 6.08
N ASP A 52 -4.18 5.78 6.97
CA ASP A 52 -4.67 7.16 6.78
C ASP A 52 -5.40 7.38 5.44
N GLY A 53 -6.24 6.40 5.07
CA GLY A 53 -6.98 6.45 3.82
C GLY A 53 -6.13 6.27 2.57
N ALA A 54 -4.94 5.67 2.68
CA ALA A 54 -4.10 5.29 1.55
C ALA A 54 -4.88 4.42 0.56
N LYS A 55 -4.79 4.79 -0.72
CA LYS A 55 -5.42 4.08 -1.83
C LYS A 55 -4.43 3.90 -2.97
N LEU A 56 -4.47 2.71 -3.55
CA LEU A 56 -3.84 2.39 -4.81
C LEU A 56 -4.69 2.95 -5.95
N VAL A 57 -4.12 3.91 -6.68
CA VAL A 57 -4.77 4.62 -7.79
C VAL A 57 -3.81 4.78 -8.96
N GLN A 58 -4.36 4.92 -10.16
CA GLN A 58 -3.56 5.23 -11.33
C GLN A 58 -3.42 6.75 -11.47
N SER A 59 -2.19 7.20 -11.66
CA SER A 59 -1.88 8.61 -11.89
C SER A 59 -2.42 9.05 -13.25
N PRO A 60 -3.30 10.07 -13.31
CA PRO A 60 -3.81 10.56 -14.59
C PRO A 60 -2.75 11.29 -15.43
N ALA A 61 -1.67 11.76 -14.78
CA ALA A 61 -0.60 12.49 -15.44
C ALA A 61 0.43 11.56 -16.11
N THR A 62 0.77 10.44 -15.45
CA THR A 62 1.87 9.56 -15.89
C THR A 62 1.41 8.16 -16.26
N GLY A 63 0.18 7.76 -15.91
CA GLY A 63 -0.29 6.39 -16.04
C GLY A 63 0.32 5.40 -15.05
N ALA A 64 1.25 5.85 -14.21
CA ALA A 64 1.90 5.05 -13.16
C ALA A 64 0.90 4.68 -12.04
N TRP A 65 1.13 3.56 -11.38
CA TRP A 65 0.40 3.23 -10.16
C TRP A 65 1.02 3.96 -8.99
N GLU A 66 0.17 4.59 -8.18
CA GLU A 66 0.57 5.36 -7.02
C GLU A 66 -0.26 4.95 -5.81
N VAL A 67 0.38 4.92 -4.65
CA VAL A 67 -0.33 4.89 -3.36
C VAL A 67 -0.48 6.33 -2.91
N ARG A 68 -1.72 6.78 -2.74
CA ARG A 68 -2.03 8.14 -2.31
C ARG A 68 -2.85 8.15 -1.02
N ALA A 69 -2.47 9.01 -0.08
CA ALA A 69 -3.26 9.35 1.10
C ALA A 69 -3.50 10.86 1.10
N ASN A 70 -4.74 11.28 1.35
CA ASN A 70 -5.11 12.70 1.41
C ASN A 70 -4.63 13.55 0.21
N GLY A 71 -4.60 12.94 -0.99
CA GLY A 71 -4.15 13.56 -2.25
C GLY A 71 -2.63 13.55 -2.50
N ILE A 72 -1.83 13.19 -1.50
CA ILE A 72 -0.36 13.12 -1.56
C ILE A 72 0.07 11.72 -2.02
N ALA A 73 0.99 11.65 -2.99
CA ALA A 73 1.62 10.38 -3.38
C ALA A 73 2.66 9.96 -2.34
N LEU A 74 2.45 8.80 -1.74
CA LEU A 74 3.35 8.17 -0.76
C LEU A 74 4.35 7.23 -1.44
N ALA A 75 3.90 6.54 -2.49
CA ALA A 75 4.70 5.64 -3.29
C ALA A 75 4.24 5.69 -4.76
N SER A 76 5.16 5.46 -5.69
CA SER A 76 4.88 5.35 -7.13
C SER A 76 5.69 4.23 -7.73
N ASP A 77 5.12 3.55 -8.72
CA ASP A 77 5.84 2.53 -9.46
C ASP A 77 6.68 3.09 -10.61
N HIS A 78 6.58 4.40 -10.85
CA HIS A 78 7.29 5.09 -11.93
C HIS A 78 7.07 4.46 -13.33
N GLY A 79 5.97 3.73 -13.52
CA GLY A 79 5.65 3.01 -14.76
C GLY A 79 6.26 1.60 -14.86
N ASP A 80 7.02 1.15 -13.87
CA ASP A 80 7.51 -0.23 -13.80
C ASP A 80 6.55 -1.09 -12.98
N HIS A 81 5.84 -2.00 -13.65
CA HIS A 81 4.87 -2.88 -13.01
C HIS A 81 5.47 -3.94 -12.09
N THR A 82 6.81 -4.07 -12.06
CA THR A 82 7.53 -4.95 -11.11
C THR A 82 8.10 -4.19 -9.91
N SER A 83 8.13 -2.85 -9.98
CA SER A 83 8.58 -2.01 -8.88
C SER A 83 7.63 -2.13 -7.68
N GLU A 84 8.23 -2.20 -6.50
CA GLU A 84 7.52 -2.22 -5.21
C GLU A 84 7.00 -0.83 -4.87
N LEU A 85 5.79 -0.78 -4.32
CA LEU A 85 5.22 0.44 -3.75
C LEU A 85 5.35 0.35 -2.24
N GLN A 86 6.33 1.07 -1.68
CA GLN A 86 6.63 1.03 -0.25
C GLN A 86 6.43 2.40 0.40
N TRP A 87 5.79 2.43 1.56
CA TRP A 87 5.69 3.61 2.40
C TRP A 87 5.61 3.25 3.89
N THR A 88 5.89 4.21 4.76
CA THR A 88 5.82 4.05 6.20
C THR A 88 4.87 5.05 6.82
N VAL A 89 4.09 4.62 7.80
CA VAL A 89 3.21 5.47 8.59
C VAL A 89 3.49 5.27 10.07
N PRO A 90 3.20 6.25 10.94
CA PRO A 90 3.19 6.01 12.38
C PRO A 90 2.30 4.81 12.71
N ALA A 91 2.84 3.86 13.47
CA ALA A 91 2.08 2.80 14.09
C ALA A 91 1.17 3.48 15.12
N GLY A 92 -0.04 3.88 14.70
CA GLY A 92 -0.97 4.68 15.51
C GLY A 92 -0.91 4.26 16.98
N ASN A 93 -0.64 5.24 17.84
CA ASN A 93 -0.50 5.03 19.27
C ASN A 93 -1.79 4.33 19.75
N PRO A 94 -1.74 3.17 20.45
CA PRO A 94 -2.91 2.73 21.17
C PRO A 94 -3.26 3.87 22.13
N ALA A 95 -4.41 4.49 21.91
CA ALA A 95 -4.81 5.73 22.58
C ALA A 95 -4.52 5.68 24.09
N THR A 96 -3.88 6.73 24.59
CA THR A 96 -3.97 7.15 26.00
C THR A 96 -5.42 7.37 26.41
#